data_AF-A0A7X0FE30-F1
#
_entry.id   AF-A0A7X0FE30-F1
#
_cell.length_a   1.000
_cell.length_b   1.000
_cell.length_c   1.000
_cell.angle_alpha   90.00
_cell.angle_beta   90.00
_cell.angle_gamma   90.00
#
_symmetry.space_group_name_H-M   'P 1'
#
loop_
_entity.id
_entity.type
_entity.pdbx_description
1 polymer ?
#
loop_
_entity_poly.entity_id
_entity_poly.type
_entity_poly.pdbx_seq_one_letter_code
_entity_poly.pdbx_strand_id
1 'polypeptide(L)' 'MPTDNYLPNETYWKLVNALAGIEPSPMDGGPNIEKIQEALGEIGGVWPASIQGLAG' A
#
# COMPACT_ATOMS: atom_id res chain seq x y z
N MET A 1 0.69 -10.34 27.80
CA MET A 1 -0.22 -10.90 26.79
C MET A 1 -0.02 -10.06 25.53
N PRO A 2 0.12 -10.65 24.33
CA PRO A 2 0.11 -9.84 23.12
C PRO A 2 -1.30 -9.25 22.99
N THR A 3 -1.40 -7.92 22.99
CA THR A 3 -2.61 -7.22 22.58
C THR A 3 -2.51 -7.06 21.08
N ASP A 4 -3.27 -7.88 20.35
CA ASP A 4 -3.36 -7.74 18.91
C ASP A 4 -3.95 -6.36 18.58
N ASN A 5 -3.17 -5.55 17.87
CA ASN A 5 -3.63 -4.26 17.38
C ASN A 5 -4.25 -4.46 15.99
N TYR A 6 -5.55 -4.28 15.92
CA TYR A 6 -6.29 -4.36 14.67
C TYR A 6 -6.36 -2.98 14.00
N LEU A 7 -6.31 -2.98 12.67
CA LEU A 7 -6.59 -1.78 11.89
C LEU A 7 -8.07 -1.40 12.04
N PRO A 8 -8.39 -0.09 12.13
CA PRO A 8 -9.76 0.37 11.97
C PRO A 8 -10.33 -0.10 10.63
N ASN A 9 -11.63 -0.41 10.59
CA ASN A 9 -12.28 -0.97 9.41
C ASN A 9 -12.09 -0.10 8.15
N GLU A 10 -12.13 1.23 8.31
CA GLU A 10 -11.87 2.17 7.22
C GLU A 10 -10.44 2.04 6.67
N THR A 11 -9.44 2.02 7.55
CA THR A 11 -8.02 1.84 7.19
C THR A 11 -7.78 0.51 6.51
N TYR A 12 -8.44 -0.56 7.00
CA TYR A 12 -8.39 -1.88 6.39
C TYR A 12 -8.90 -1.85 4.95
N TRP A 13 -10.09 -1.30 4.70
CA TRP A 13 -10.65 -1.25 3.34
C TRP A 13 -9.85 -0.34 2.41
N LYS A 14 -9.29 0.76 2.90
CA LYS A 14 -8.36 1.60 2.13
C LYS A 14 -7.13 0.79 1.69
N LEU A 15 -6.54 0.01 2.59
CA LEU A 15 -5.39 -0.85 2.29
C LEU A 15 -5.72 -1.93 1.27
N VAL A 16 -6.83 -2.64 1.48
CA VAL A 16 -7.27 -3.69 0.54
C VAL A 16 -7.46 -3.12 -0.86
N ASN A 17 -8.13 -1.98 -1.00
CA ASN A 17 -8.34 -1.34 -2.29
C ASN A 17 -7.04 -0.86 -2.94
N ALA A 18 -6.12 -0.30 -2.14
CA ALA A 18 -4.82 0.16 -2.65
C ALA A 18 -3.99 -1.02 -3.17
N LEU A 19 -3.95 -2.14 -2.44
CA LEU A 19 -3.20 -3.32 -2.84
C LEU A 19 -3.84 -4.07 -4.03
N ALA A 20 -5.16 -4.07 -4.13
CA ALA A 20 -5.88 -4.74 -5.22
C ALA A 20 -5.61 -4.12 -6.61
N GLY A 21 -5.23 -2.84 -6.65
CA GLY A 21 -4.89 -2.12 -7.88
C GLY A 21 -3.44 -2.27 -8.33
N ILE A 22 -2.59 -2.96 -7.56
CA ILE A 22 -1.16 -3.08 -7.86
C ILE A 22 -0.96 -4.18 -8.89
N GLU A 23 -0.49 -3.79 -10.07
CA GLU A 23 -0.04 -4.73 -11.08
C GLU A 23 1.24 -5.45 -10.64
N PRO A 24 1.43 -6.73 -11.02
CA PRO A 24 2.68 -7.44 -10.79
C PRO A 24 3.89 -6.70 -11.37
N SER A 25 5.05 -6.95 -10.78
CA SER A 25 6.33 -6.42 -11.25
C SER A 25 6.56 -6.81 -12.72
N PRO A 26 6.87 -5.84 -13.60
CA PRO A 26 7.10 -6.11 -15.02
C PRO A 26 8.43 -6.85 -15.28
N MET A 27 9.32 -6.92 -14.28
CA MET A 27 10.64 -7.55 -14.42
C MET A 27 10.61 -9.06 -14.20
N ASP A 28 9.83 -9.52 -13.23
CA ASP A 28 9.82 -10.92 -12.76
C ASP A 28 8.41 -11.51 -12.59
N GLY A 29 7.36 -10.72 -12.82
CA GLY A 29 5.96 -11.12 -12.63
C GLY A 29 5.56 -11.32 -11.16
N GLY A 30 6.46 -10.99 -10.23
CA GLY A 30 6.23 -11.11 -8.79
C GLY A 30 5.45 -9.92 -8.22
N PRO A 31 5.27 -9.85 -6.90
CA PRO A 31 4.67 -8.70 -6.25
C PRO A 31 5.49 -7.42 -6.52
N ASN A 32 4.82 -6.34 -6.91
CA ASN A 32 5.48 -5.05 -7.09
C ASN A 32 5.74 -4.39 -5.72
N ILE A 33 6.88 -4.72 -5.13
CA ILE A 33 7.24 -4.33 -3.75
C ILE A 33 7.27 -2.81 -3.57
N GLU A 34 7.76 -2.06 -4.56
CA GLU A 34 7.79 -0.59 -4.51
C GLU A 34 6.38 -0.01 -4.40
N LYS A 35 5.44 -0.49 -5.22
CA LYS A 35 4.03 -0.08 -5.16
C LYS A 35 3.34 -0.49 -3.87
N ILE A 36 3.69 -1.65 -3.30
CA ILE A 36 3.17 -2.09 -2.01
C ILE A 36 3.69 -1.17 -0.88
N GLN A 37 4.97 -0.81 -0.92
CA GLN A 37 5.58 0.12 0.04
C GLN A 37 4.97 1.52 -0.04
N GLU A 38 4.72 2.04 -1.25
CA GLU A 38 3.99 3.30 -1.46
C GLU A 38 2.61 3.25 -0.82
N ALA A 39 1.79 2.24 -1.12
CA ALA A 39 0.44 2.08 -0.58
C ALA A 39 0.43 2.04 0.97
N LEU A 40 1.38 1.31 1.57
CA LEU A 40 1.54 1.26 3.03
C LEU A 40 1.99 2.60 3.61
N GLY A 41 2.91 3.29 2.94
CA GLY A 41 3.42 4.60 3.35
C GLY A 41 2.34 5.68 3.34
N GLU A 42 1.47 5.70 2.32
CA GLU A 42 0.33 6.61 2.23
C GLU A 42 -0.68 6.38 3.35
N ILE A 43 -1.02 5.12 3.62
CA ILE A 43 -1.99 4.77 4.66
C ILE A 43 -1.44 5.00 6.06
N GLY A 44 -0.13 4.76 6.25
CA GLY A 44 0.58 5.07 7.49
C GLY A 44 0.82 6.56 7.70
N GLY A 45 0.51 7.42 6.72
CA GLY A 45 0.79 8.86 6.77
C GLY A 45 2.28 9.21 6.77
N VAL A 46 3.14 8.26 6.39
CA VAL A 46 4.60 8.41 6.30
C VAL A 46 4.99 9.01 4.95
N TRP A 47 4.20 8.74 3.91
CA TRP A 47 4.39 9.26 2.55
C TRP A 47 3.14 10.06 2.14
N PRO A 48 3.26 11.28 1.58
CA PRO A 48 2.10 11.98 1.05
C PRO A 48 1.54 11.27 -0.19
N ALA A 49 0.22 11.08 -0.26
CA ALA A 49 -0.48 10.43 -1.37
C ALA A 49 -0.28 11.07 -2.77
N SER A 50 0.48 12.16 -2.84
CA SER A 50 0.81 12.91 -4.05
C SER A 50 1.98 12.35 -4.86
N ILE A 51 2.60 11.22 -4.47
CA ILE A 51 3.68 10.58 -5.26
C ILE A 51 3.14 9.54 -6.26
N GLN A 52 1.83 9.52 -6.52
CA GLN A 52 1.28 8.83 -7.69
C GLN A 52 1.51 9.56 -9.03
N GLY A 53 2.16 10.73 -9.05
CA GLY A 53 2.27 11.60 -10.23
C GLY A 53 3.67 11.99 -10.72
N LEU A 54 4.76 11.45 -10.16
CA LEU A 54 6.14 11.79 -10.57
C LEU A 54 6.93 10.64 -11.21
N ALA A 55 6.31 9.48 -11.40
CA ALA A 55 6.88 8.37 -12.15
C ALA A 55 5.96 8.05 -13.33
N GLY A 56 6.16 8.75 -14.45
CA GLY A 56 5.43 8.57 -15.70
C GLY A 56 5.44 9.81 -16.57
#